data_AF-A0A956H928-F1
#
_entry.id   AF-A0A956H928-F1
#
_cell.length_a   1.000
_cell.length_b   1.000
_cell.length_c   1.000
_cell.angle_alpha   90.00
_cell.angle_beta   90.00
_cell.angle_gamma   90.00
#
_symmetry.space_group_name_H-M   'P 1'
#
loop_
_entity.id
_entity.type
_entity.pdbx_description
1 polymer ?
#
loop_
_entity_poly.entity_id
_entity_poly.type
_entity_poly.pdbx_seq_one_letter_code
_entity_poly.pdbx_strand_id
1 'polypeptide(L)'
;LVASATRRAGEGEPAFADAVAARTLLMKRASAGDPAYCNFGLDVEGLGDAMVEAEEYEQARRAYAMAMRHFIDCGMSVRALDDKKMIARTLALREQGRKAAPIPADPSVNPGRAPR
;
A
#
# COMPACT_ATOMS: atom_id res chain seq x y z
N LEU A 1 -14.04 15.15 -21.85
CA LEU A 1 -14.71 14.87 -20.57
C LEU A 1 -15.45 13.55 -20.77
N VAL A 2 -15.08 12.38 -20.26
CA VAL A 2 -14.34 11.97 -19.06
C VAL A 2 -13.69 10.62 -19.42
N ALA A 3 -12.37 10.53 -19.40
CA ALA A 3 -11.64 9.26 -19.50
C ALA A 3 -10.63 9.21 -18.35
N SER A 4 -11.16 9.14 -17.12
CA SER A 4 -10.38 9.14 -15.89
C SER A 4 -10.87 8.02 -14.98
N ALA A 5 -10.54 6.78 -15.33
CA ALA A 5 -10.66 5.63 -14.43
C ALA A 5 -9.71 4.46 -14.76
N THR A 6 -8.64 4.72 -15.53
CA THR A 6 -7.58 3.73 -15.81
C THR A 6 -6.21 4.27 -15.44
N ARG A 7 -6.05 4.81 -14.24
CA ARG A 7 -4.76 4.70 -13.55
C ARG A 7 -4.77 3.37 -12.81
N ARG A 8 -4.33 2.32 -13.51
CA ARG A 8 -3.91 1.04 -12.91
C ARG A 8 -2.92 1.41 -11.79
N ALA A 9 -3.10 1.11 -10.51
CA ALA A 9 -2.99 -0.21 -9.89
C ALA A 9 -1.78 -1.06 -10.34
N GLY A 10 -0.91 -0.55 -11.20
CA GLY A 10 0.03 -1.38 -11.97
C GLY A 10 1.50 -1.13 -11.68
N GLU A 11 1.87 -0.13 -10.87
CA GLU A 11 3.29 0.23 -10.65
C GLU A 11 3.80 -0.19 -9.26
N GLY A 12 2.99 -0.14 -8.19
CA GLY A 12 3.44 -0.69 -6.91
C GLY A 12 3.28 -2.20 -6.75
N GLU A 13 2.39 -2.84 -7.51
CA GLU A 13 2.25 -4.30 -7.51
C GLU A 13 3.53 -5.01 -8.04
N PRO A 14 4.15 -4.58 -9.16
CA PRO A 14 5.44 -5.12 -9.57
C PRO A 14 6.56 -4.74 -8.60
N ALA A 15 6.60 -3.51 -8.08
CA ALA A 15 7.64 -3.11 -7.13
C ALA A 15 7.59 -3.93 -5.83
N PHE A 16 6.40 -4.23 -5.30
CA PHE A 16 6.22 -5.12 -4.16
C PHE A 16 6.59 -6.57 -4.50
N ALA A 17 6.19 -7.07 -5.67
CA ALA A 17 6.55 -8.41 -6.12
C ALA A 17 8.08 -8.58 -6.28
N ASP A 18 8.75 -7.57 -6.83
CA ASP A 18 10.20 -7.51 -6.97
C ASP A 18 10.88 -7.50 -5.59
N ALA A 19 10.35 -6.74 -4.63
CA ALA A 19 10.84 -6.79 -3.25
C ALA A 19 10.68 -8.19 -2.63
N VAL A 20 9.54 -8.86 -2.81
CA VAL A 20 9.33 -10.24 -2.33
C VAL A 20 10.32 -11.22 -2.99
N ALA A 21 10.58 -11.06 -4.29
CA ALA A 21 11.54 -11.88 -5.03
C ALA A 21 12.97 -11.65 -4.54
N ALA A 22 13.39 -10.38 -4.40
CA ALA A 22 14.68 -9.98 -3.86
C ALA A 22 14.87 -10.53 -2.43
N ARG A 23 13.86 -10.42 -1.57
CA ARG A 23 13.85 -11.03 -0.24
C ARG A 23 14.11 -12.53 -0.31
N THR A 24 13.38 -13.25 -1.17
CA THR A 24 13.53 -14.71 -1.32
C THR A 24 14.94 -15.10 -1.75
N LEU A 25 15.55 -14.32 -2.64
CA LEU A 25 16.94 -14.53 -3.05
C LEU A 25 17.94 -14.22 -1.92
N LEU A 26 17.69 -13.17 -1.15
CA LEU A 26 18.52 -12.77 -0.03
C LEU A 26 18.48 -13.82 1.10
N MET A 27 17.29 -14.35 1.42
CA MET A 27 17.11 -15.42 2.41
C MET A 27 17.82 -16.74 2.06
N LYS A 28 18.18 -16.97 0.79
CA LYS A 28 18.97 -18.14 0.40
C LYS A 28 20.44 -18.05 0.84
N ARG A 29 20.92 -16.85 1.20
CA ARG A 29 22.35 -16.58 1.48
C ARG A 29 22.61 -15.86 2.80
N ALA A 30 21.72 -14.96 3.21
CA ALA A 30 21.88 -14.15 4.42
C ALA A 30 20.94 -14.66 5.53
N SER A 31 21.51 -14.95 6.70
CA SER A 31 20.77 -15.33 7.91
C SER A 31 20.25 -14.11 8.67
N ALA A 32 19.31 -14.31 9.60
CA ALA A 32 18.91 -13.28 10.55
C ALA A 32 20.15 -12.69 11.26
N GLY A 33 20.19 -11.36 11.40
CA GLY A 33 21.33 -10.62 11.96
C GLY A 33 22.46 -10.29 10.98
N ASP A 34 22.42 -10.78 9.74
CA ASP A 34 23.34 -10.35 8.69
C ASP A 34 23.05 -8.88 8.30
N PRO A 35 24.06 -8.01 8.18
CA PRO A 35 23.88 -6.63 7.72
C PRO A 35 23.05 -6.51 6.43
N ALA A 36 23.23 -7.42 5.47
CA ALA A 36 22.45 -7.40 4.23
C ALA A 36 20.97 -7.71 4.47
N TYR A 37 20.66 -8.60 5.41
CA TYR A 37 19.30 -8.92 5.84
C TYR A 37 18.62 -7.71 6.51
N CYS A 38 19.36 -7.00 7.36
CA CYS A 38 18.83 -5.84 8.09
C CYS A 38 18.66 -4.63 7.17
N ASN A 39 19.62 -4.37 6.28
CA ASN A 39 19.52 -3.29 5.29
C ASN A 39 18.33 -3.48 4.35
N PHE A 40 18.05 -4.71 3.95
CA PHE A 40 16.85 -5.00 3.16
C PHE A 40 15.56 -4.58 3.89
N GLY A 41 15.50 -4.71 5.21
CA GLY A 41 14.37 -4.22 6.01
C GLY A 41 14.18 -2.70 5.91
N LEU A 42 15.28 -1.93 5.90
CA LEU A 42 15.26 -0.48 5.71
C LEU A 42 14.81 -0.09 4.30
N ASP A 43 15.30 -0.81 3.28
CA ASP A 43 14.88 -0.57 1.89
C ASP A 43 13.38 -0.82 1.71
N VAL A 44 12.84 -1.87 2.34
CA VAL A 44 11.41 -2.19 2.31
C VAL A 44 10.57 -1.16 3.09
N GLU A 45 11.10 -0.57 4.16
CA GLU A 45 10.45 0.58 4.81
C GLU A 45 10.32 1.75 3.83
N GLY A 46 11.41 2.10 3.14
CA GLY A 46 11.42 3.17 2.13
C GLY A 46 10.46 2.90 0.97
N LEU A 47 10.35 1.64 0.53
CA LEU A 47 9.34 1.23 -0.45
C LEU A 47 7.92 1.46 0.06
N GLY A 48 7.66 1.18 1.33
CA GLY A 48 6.37 1.45 1.97
C GLY A 48 6.05 2.95 1.96
N ASP A 49 7.02 3.79 2.30
CA ASP A 49 6.87 5.25 2.26
C ASP A 49 6.55 5.76 0.83
N ALA A 50 7.27 5.26 -0.18
CA ALA A 50 6.99 5.58 -1.58
C ALA A 50 5.58 5.15 -2.03
N MET A 51 5.11 3.98 -1.59
CA MET A 51 3.75 3.51 -1.88
C MET A 51 2.68 4.38 -1.20
N VAL A 52 2.95 4.95 -0.02
CA VAL A 52 2.03 5.93 0.60
C VAL A 52 1.94 7.19 -0.25
N GLU A 53 3.08 7.71 -0.75
CA GLU A 53 3.12 8.88 -1.63
C GLU A 53 2.39 8.64 -2.96
N ALA A 54 2.43 7.40 -3.47
CA ALA A 54 1.69 6.97 -4.66
C ALA A 54 0.19 6.69 -4.40
N GLU A 55 -0.29 6.89 -3.17
CA GLU A 55 -1.65 6.54 -2.71
C GLU A 55 -1.97 5.02 -2.78
N GLU A 56 -0.95 4.15 -2.83
CA GLU A 56 -1.08 2.69 -2.89
C GLU A 56 -1.08 2.07 -1.48
N TYR A 57 -2.04 2.51 -0.66
CA TYR A 57 -2.03 2.29 0.80
C TYR A 57 -2.06 0.81 1.24
N GLU A 58 -2.73 -0.06 0.50
CA GLU A 58 -2.73 -1.50 0.81
C GLU A 58 -1.37 -2.15 0.58
N GLN A 59 -0.62 -1.67 -0.41
CA GLN A 59 0.71 -2.18 -0.73
C GLN A 59 1.72 -1.62 0.27
N ALA A 60 1.64 -0.32 0.60
CA ALA A 60 2.41 0.28 1.68
C ALA A 60 2.24 -0.49 3.00
N ARG A 61 1.00 -0.84 3.36
CA ARG A 61 0.71 -1.65 4.55
C ARG A 61 1.43 -3.00 4.55
N ARG A 62 1.50 -3.67 3.39
CA ARG A 62 2.21 -4.94 3.22
C ARG A 62 3.73 -4.76 3.30
N ALA A 63 4.27 -3.69 2.71
CA ALA A 63 5.67 -3.33 2.79
C ALA A 63 6.09 -3.09 4.25
N TYR A 64 5.36 -2.27 5.00
CA TYR A 64 5.65 -2.06 6.43
C TYR A 64 5.58 -3.35 7.25
N ALA A 65 4.60 -4.22 6.99
CA ALA A 65 4.53 -5.52 7.68
C ALA A 65 5.75 -6.42 7.35
N MET A 66 6.28 -6.34 6.14
CA MET A 66 7.52 -7.04 5.77
C MET A 66 8.73 -6.42 6.48
N ALA A 67 8.91 -5.10 6.43
CA ALA A 67 9.99 -4.38 7.12
C ALA A 67 10.01 -4.69 8.63
N MET A 68 8.83 -4.74 9.28
CA MET A 68 8.71 -5.12 10.69
C MET A 68 9.32 -6.48 10.99
N ARG A 69 9.12 -7.48 10.11
CA ARG A 69 9.69 -8.81 10.31
C ARG A 69 11.21 -8.77 10.26
N HIS A 70 11.78 -8.00 9.33
CA HIS A 70 13.22 -7.80 9.26
C HIS A 70 13.77 -7.10 10.50
N PHE A 71 13.09 -6.07 10.97
CA PHE A 71 13.49 -5.32 12.16
C PHE A 71 13.46 -6.19 13.42
N ILE A 72 12.42 -7.02 13.59
CA ILE A 72 12.36 -7.99 14.70
C ILE A 72 13.57 -8.92 14.69
N ASP A 73 13.86 -9.51 13.53
CA ASP A 73 14.97 -10.45 13.38
C ASP A 73 16.35 -9.78 13.53
N CYS A 74 16.42 -8.46 13.37
CA CYS A 74 17.61 -7.63 13.57
C CYS A 74 17.67 -6.92 14.94
N GLY A 75 16.71 -7.15 15.83
CA GLY A 75 16.65 -6.50 17.15
C GLY A 75 16.36 -4.99 17.10
N MET A 76 15.78 -4.50 16.00
CA MET A 76 15.39 -3.10 15.81
C MET A 76 13.96 -2.85 16.30
N SER A 77 13.68 -1.60 16.69
CA SER A 77 12.34 -1.21 17.14
C SER A 77 11.34 -1.17 15.98
N VAL A 78 10.21 -1.86 16.13
CA VAL A 78 9.12 -1.88 15.14
C VAL A 78 8.00 -0.87 15.40
N ARG A 79 8.09 -0.06 16.45
CA ARG A 79 6.98 0.82 16.86
C ARG A 79 6.58 1.81 15.76
N ALA A 80 7.56 2.49 15.17
CA ALA A 80 7.31 3.43 14.07
C ALA A 80 6.70 2.74 12.84
N LEU A 81 7.13 1.52 12.53
CA LEU A 81 6.57 0.73 11.43
C LEU A 81 5.14 0.26 11.72
N ASP A 82 4.82 -0.07 12.96
CA ASP A 82 3.46 -0.44 13.35
C ASP A 82 2.50 0.74 13.21
N ASP A 83 2.92 1.93 13.64
CA ASP A 83 2.17 3.18 13.46
C ASP A 83 1.96 3.49 11.97
N LYS A 84 3.02 3.44 11.15
CA LYS A 84 2.95 3.61 9.69
C LYS A 84 1.98 2.61 9.04
N LYS A 85 2.05 1.34 9.43
CA LYS A 85 1.14 0.28 8.95
C LYS A 85 -0.33 0.58 9.31
N MET A 86 -0.60 1.07 10.51
CA MET A 86 -1.95 1.42 10.95
C MET A 86 -2.49 2.67 10.22
N ILE A 87 -1.65 3.65 9.98
CA ILE A 87 -1.97 4.83 9.15
C ILE A 87 -2.32 4.38 7.72
N ALA A 88 -1.47 3.57 7.08
CA ALA A 88 -1.71 3.03 5.75
C ALA A 88 -3.03 2.25 5.67
N ARG A 89 -3.33 1.42 6.69
CA ARG A 89 -4.64 0.73 6.78
C ARG A 89 -5.81 1.71 6.82
N THR A 90 -5.69 2.77 7.61
CA THR A 90 -6.76 3.77 7.77
C THR A 90 -7.00 4.53 6.46
N LEU A 91 -5.93 4.88 5.75
CA LEU A 91 -6.00 5.52 4.44
C LEU A 91 -6.64 4.60 3.39
N ALA A 92 -6.26 3.32 3.36
CA ALA A 92 -6.85 2.32 2.47
C ALA A 92 -8.38 2.20 2.67
N LEU A 93 -8.82 2.11 3.94
CA LEU A 93 -10.25 2.06 4.26
C LEU A 93 -11.00 3.33 3.83
N ARG A 94 -10.38 4.50 4.00
CA ARG A 94 -10.96 5.78 3.57
C ARG A 94 -11.08 5.86 2.05
N GLU A 95 -10.10 5.35 1.31
CA GLU A 95 -10.13 5.29 -0.15
C GLU A 95 -11.25 4.35 -0.64
N GLN A 96 -11.39 3.17 -0.02
CA GLN A 96 -12.49 2.25 -0.32
C GLN A 96 -13.86 2.88 -0.03
N GLY A 97 -14.01 3.56 1.11
CA GLY A 97 -15.24 4.28 1.45
C GLY A 97 -15.56 5.41 0.46
N ARG A 98 -14.54 6.13 -0.04
CA ARG A 98 -14.70 7.15 -1.10
C ARG A 98 -15.19 6.53 -2.41
N LYS A 99 -14.65 5.37 -2.79
CA LYS A 99 -15.07 4.63 -4.00
C LYS A 99 -16.49 4.06 -3.86
N ALA A 100 -16.92 3.73 -2.66
CA ALA A 100 -18.24 3.17 -2.36
C ALA A 100 -19.34 4.24 -2.18
N ALA A 101 -19.00 5.52 -2.05
CA ALA A 101 -19.97 6.59 -1.90
C ALA A 101 -20.86 6.70 -3.16
N PRO A 102 -22.20 6.66 -3.03
CA PRO A 102 -23.10 6.79 -4.17
C PRO A 102 -22.89 8.16 -4.83
N ILE A 103 -22.89 8.18 -6.18
CA ILE A 103 -22.92 9.40 -6.97
C ILE A 103 -24.15 10.20 -6.49
N PRO A 104 -24.01 11.48 -6.09
CA PRO A 104 -25.17 12.27 -5.72
C PRO A 104 -26.14 12.29 -6.91
N ALA A 105 -27.37 11.81 -6.68
CA ALA A 105 -28.41 11.88 -7.69
C ALA A 105 -28.58 13.34 -8.09
N ASP A 106 -28.43 13.64 -9.37
CA ASP A 106 -28.68 14.98 -9.91
C ASP A 106 -30.12 15.39 -9.54
N PRO A 107 -30.31 16.44 -8.73
CA PRO A 107 -31.64 16.89 -8.32
C PRO A 107 -32.50 17.37 -9.51
N SER A 108 -31.95 17.47 -10.73
CA SER A 108 -32.68 17.84 -11.94
C SER A 108 -33.42 16.67 -12.61
N VAL A 109 -33.14 15.41 -12.25
CA VAL A 109 -33.85 14.26 -12.84
C VAL A 109 -35.15 14.05 -12.07
N ASN A 110 -36.21 14.70 -12.55
CA ASN A 110 -37.57 14.49 -12.05
C ASN A 110 -38.22 13.31 -12.80
N PRO A 111 -38.41 12.13 -12.17
CA PRO A 111 -38.95 10.95 -12.84
C PRO A 111 -40.45 11.05 -13.20
N GLY A 112 -41.11 12.16 -12.88
CA GLY A 112 -42.56 12.31 -12.96
C GLY A 112 -43.14 12.97 -14.23
N ARG A 113 -42.34 13.34 -15.24
CA ARG A 113 -42.86 14.01 -16.44
C ARG A 113 -42.97 13.05 -17.63
N ALA A 114 -44.06 12.30 -17.69
CA ALA A 114 -44.46 11.61 -18.91
C ALA A 114 -44.77 12.65 -20.02
N PRO A 115 -44.33 12.44 -21.27
CA PRO A 115 -44.73 13.28 -22.38
C PRO A 115 -46.24 13.11 -22.63
N ARG A 116 -46.92 14.25 -22.80
CA ARG A 116 -48.32 14.31 -23.20
C ARG A 116 -48.52 13.86 -24.64
#